data_AF-A0A921ZHF4-F1
#
_entry.id   AF-A0A921ZHF4-F1
#
_cell.length_a   1.000
_cell.length_b   1.000
_cell.length_c   1.000
_cell.angle_alpha   90.00
_cell.angle_beta   90.00
_cell.angle_gamma   90.00
#
_symmetry.space_group_name_H-M   'P 1'
#
loop_
_entity.id
_entity.type
_entity.pdbx_description
1 polymer ?
#
loop_
_entity_poly.entity_id
_entity_poly.type
_entity_poly.pdbx_seq_one_letter_code
_entity_poly.pdbx_strand_id
1 'polypeptide(L)'
;MLLVLPFGSNENYVGLERLIQNNIILDAYALHDGPYFFLPKQDISNKVNARQILYNNWMGADMIIKDQPLSLLQEYFGEKIAFYFAYSEFFNRALIICAAAGAFMTYLAYQENTALWGFFKRRGLEETFCITPSARNTHLCPRCRDFDLCPFYEAYTACNQLYLNFFIETTNMVNFSLFIIVWGTIFVTLWRRRECYLSWLWELNMDGAHVTRPGYKINLKSIRRSKVTGILRSYESVGRKILLIFKAIFILCLF
;
A
#
# COMPACT_ATOMS: atom_id res chain seq x y z
N MET A 1 -26.25 -10.69 6.44
CA MET A 1 -27.61 -10.58 7.00
C MET A 1 -27.65 -9.85 8.35
N LEU A 2 -26.85 -10.25 9.36
CA LEU A 2 -26.83 -9.62 10.70
C LEU A 2 -26.46 -8.12 10.72
N LEU A 3 -25.67 -7.66 9.75
CA LEU A 3 -25.24 -6.26 9.64
C LEU A 3 -26.35 -5.29 9.22
N VAL A 4 -27.48 -5.79 8.69
CA VAL A 4 -28.57 -4.94 8.16
C VAL A 4 -29.89 -5.20 8.90
N LEU A 5 -29.89 -6.05 9.93
CA LEU A 5 -31.09 -6.31 10.71
C LEU A 5 -31.49 -5.07 11.51
N PRO A 6 -32.72 -4.55 11.33
CA PRO A 6 -33.24 -3.50 12.18
C PRO A 6 -33.65 -4.07 13.53
N PHE A 7 -33.29 -3.38 14.60
CA PHE A 7 -33.77 -3.64 15.97
C PHE A 7 -34.58 -2.45 16.51
N GLY A 8 -34.88 -1.47 15.65
CA GLY A 8 -35.72 -0.31 15.96
C GLY A 8 -36.12 0.47 14.71
N SER A 9 -36.85 1.57 14.89
CA SER A 9 -37.49 2.34 13.82
C SER A 9 -36.62 3.42 13.16
N ASN A 10 -35.48 3.76 13.77
CA ASN A 10 -34.56 4.77 13.28
C ASN A 10 -33.45 4.15 12.42
N GLU A 11 -32.85 4.91 11.50
CA GLU A 11 -31.61 4.52 10.79
C GLU A 11 -30.49 4.09 11.76
N ASN A 12 -30.52 4.61 12.99
CA ASN A 12 -29.53 4.29 14.01
C ASN A 12 -29.73 2.94 14.70
N TYR A 13 -30.86 2.28 14.49
CA TYR A 13 -31.20 1.00 15.11
C TYR A 13 -31.12 -0.14 14.11
N VAL A 14 -30.02 -0.17 13.35
CA VAL A 14 -29.74 -1.18 12.33
C VAL A 14 -28.32 -1.68 12.52
N GLY A 15 -28.18 -3.01 12.48
CA GLY A 15 -26.89 -3.68 12.35
C GLY A 15 -26.23 -4.07 13.66
N LEU A 16 -25.63 -5.26 13.63
CA LEU A 16 -24.90 -5.89 14.72
C LEU A 16 -23.78 -5.01 15.31
N GLU A 17 -23.05 -4.28 14.45
CA GLU A 17 -21.91 -3.45 14.87
C GLU A 17 -22.29 -2.39 15.91
N ARG A 18 -23.51 -1.84 15.85
CA ARG A 18 -23.99 -0.85 16.83
C ARG A 18 -24.31 -1.47 18.18
N LEU A 19 -24.81 -2.71 18.19
CA LEU A 19 -25.05 -3.45 19.43
C LEU A 19 -23.73 -3.76 20.15
N ILE A 20 -22.68 -4.08 19.38
CA ILE A 20 -21.33 -4.27 19.91
C ILE A 20 -20.77 -2.96 20.45
N GLN A 21 -20.88 -1.86 19.70
CA GLN A 21 -20.42 -0.53 20.17
C GLN A 21 -21.10 -0.05 21.44
N ASN A 22 -22.36 -0.42 21.65
CA ASN A 22 -23.13 -0.08 22.84
C ASN A 22 -22.93 -1.08 23.98
N ASN A 23 -22.02 -2.05 23.86
CA ASN A 23 -21.76 -3.13 24.84
C ASN A 23 -23.01 -3.96 25.20
N ILE A 24 -23.98 -4.05 24.29
CA ILE A 24 -25.14 -4.96 24.45
C ILE A 24 -24.72 -6.38 24.06
N ILE A 25 -23.88 -6.48 23.03
CA ILE A 25 -23.19 -7.71 22.61
C ILE A 25 -21.70 -7.48 22.87
N LEU A 26 -21.02 -8.45 23.47
CA LEU A 26 -19.59 -8.33 23.76
C LEU A 26 -18.74 -8.43 22.50
N ASP A 27 -18.97 -9.48 21.71
CA ASP A 27 -18.24 -9.73 20.46
C ASP A 27 -19.06 -10.65 19.56
N ALA A 28 -18.78 -10.60 18.25
CA ALA A 28 -19.34 -11.50 17.26
C ALA A 28 -18.31 -11.76 16.17
N TYR A 29 -17.92 -13.03 16.03
CA TYR A 29 -16.95 -13.48 15.04
C TYR A 29 -17.44 -14.73 14.33
N ALA A 30 -16.98 -14.92 13.09
CA ALA A 30 -17.21 -16.17 12.36
C ALA A 30 -16.28 -17.26 12.91
N LEU A 31 -16.81 -18.46 13.12
CA LEU A 31 -16.01 -19.63 13.48
C LEU A 31 -15.32 -20.20 12.23
N HIS A 32 -14.08 -20.64 12.39
CA HIS A 32 -13.38 -21.40 11.36
C HIS A 32 -13.81 -22.87 11.37
N ASP A 33 -13.73 -23.54 10.21
CA ASP A 33 -14.11 -24.95 10.03
C ASP A 33 -13.38 -25.95 10.94
N GLY A 34 -12.21 -25.59 11.47
CA GLY A 34 -11.43 -26.44 12.36
C GLY A 34 -9.93 -26.14 12.39
N PRO A 35 -9.10 -27.11 12.81
CA PRO A 35 -7.64 -26.96 12.85
C PRO A 35 -7.05 -26.85 11.43
N TYR A 36 -5.92 -26.16 11.31
CA TYR A 36 -5.19 -26.01 10.04
C TYR A 36 -4.32 -27.23 9.71
N PHE A 37 -3.93 -28.02 10.72
CA PHE A 37 -3.12 -29.24 10.57
C PHE A 37 -4.01 -30.47 10.44
N PHE A 38 -3.47 -31.53 9.83
CA PHE A 38 -4.14 -32.83 9.75
C PHE A 38 -4.11 -33.54 11.10
N LEU A 39 -5.25 -34.09 11.52
CA LEU A 39 -5.33 -34.88 12.74
C LEU A 39 -4.82 -36.31 12.46
N PRO A 40 -4.11 -36.97 13.40
CA PRO A 40 -3.49 -38.28 13.18
C PRO A 40 -4.46 -39.42 12.80
N LYS A 41 -5.77 -39.27 13.06
CA LYS A 41 -6.82 -40.27 12.77
C LYS A 41 -7.87 -39.77 11.76
N GLN A 42 -7.54 -38.76 10.97
CA GLN A 42 -8.49 -38.15 10.03
C GLN A 42 -8.50 -38.93 8.71
N ASP A 43 -9.69 -39.28 8.22
CA ASP A 43 -9.86 -39.83 6.88
C ASP A 43 -9.59 -38.73 5.83
N ILE A 44 -8.35 -38.72 5.32
CA ILE A 44 -7.85 -37.75 4.33
C ILE A 44 -8.67 -37.81 3.04
N SER A 45 -9.25 -38.97 2.72
CA SER A 45 -9.98 -39.16 1.45
C SER A 45 -11.40 -38.57 1.44
N ASN A 46 -12.01 -38.31 2.60
CA ASN A 46 -13.45 -38.01 2.64
C ASN A 46 -13.83 -36.83 3.56
N LYS A 47 -12.89 -36.31 4.36
CA LYS A 47 -13.18 -35.30 5.36
C LYS A 47 -12.04 -34.30 5.51
N VAL A 48 -11.77 -33.51 4.47
CA VAL A 48 -10.77 -32.43 4.51
C VAL A 48 -11.47 -31.09 4.67
N ASN A 49 -10.99 -30.26 5.59
CA ASN A 49 -11.50 -28.90 5.80
C ASN A 49 -10.90 -27.92 4.78
N ALA A 50 -11.66 -26.90 4.38
CA ALA A 50 -11.19 -25.84 3.47
C ALA A 50 -9.92 -25.15 4.00
N ARG A 51 -9.84 -24.92 5.33
CA ARG A 51 -8.65 -24.38 5.99
C ARG A 51 -7.40 -25.24 5.80
N GLN A 52 -7.53 -26.56 5.84
CA GLN A 52 -6.40 -27.49 5.65
C GLN A 52 -5.91 -27.47 4.20
N ILE A 53 -6.84 -27.43 3.24
CA ILE A 53 -6.54 -27.28 1.80
C ILE A 53 -5.79 -25.97 1.56
N LEU A 54 -6.29 -24.87 2.12
CA LEU A 54 -5.67 -23.56 1.98
C LEU A 54 -4.26 -23.54 2.58
N TYR A 55 -4.08 -24.07 3.80
CA TYR A 55 -2.77 -24.14 4.43
C TYR A 55 -1.77 -24.91 3.56
N ASN A 56 -2.14 -26.09 3.06
CA ASN A 56 -1.24 -26.92 2.27
C ASN A 56 -0.89 -26.33 0.89
N ASN A 57 -1.82 -25.60 0.26
CA ASN A 57 -1.62 -25.05 -1.08
C ASN A 57 -1.02 -23.64 -1.10
N TRP A 58 -1.08 -22.91 0.02
CA TRP A 58 -0.69 -21.51 0.08
C TRP A 58 0.44 -21.22 1.07
N MET A 59 0.51 -21.96 2.19
CA MET A 59 1.50 -21.71 3.24
C MET A 59 2.67 -22.67 3.13
N GLY A 60 3.89 -22.14 3.01
CA GLY A 60 5.13 -22.91 2.99
C GLY A 60 6.22 -22.26 2.16
N ALA A 61 7.48 -22.61 2.42
CA ALA A 61 8.62 -22.06 1.67
C ALA A 61 8.55 -22.43 0.18
N ASP A 62 8.10 -23.65 -0.14
CA ASP A 62 7.96 -24.14 -1.52
C ASP A 62 6.85 -23.44 -2.31
N MET A 63 5.97 -22.72 -1.63
CA MET A 63 4.84 -22.00 -2.24
C MET A 63 5.15 -20.54 -2.56
N ILE A 64 6.31 -20.02 -2.14
CA ILE A 64 6.74 -18.62 -2.41
C ILE A 64 6.85 -18.35 -3.92
N ILE A 65 7.23 -19.36 -4.71
CA ILE A 65 7.46 -19.25 -6.15
C ILE A 65 6.17 -19.52 -6.95
N LYS A 66 5.17 -20.17 -6.34
CA LYS A 66 3.94 -20.54 -7.04
C LYS A 66 2.92 -19.39 -7.03
N ASP A 67 2.07 -19.40 -8.04
CA ASP A 67 0.92 -18.48 -8.15
C ASP A 67 -0.03 -18.68 -6.96
N GLN A 68 -0.59 -17.59 -6.44
CA GLN A 68 -1.47 -17.67 -5.28
C GLN A 68 -2.84 -18.25 -5.68
N PRO A 69 -3.45 -19.15 -4.87
CA PRO A 69 -4.76 -19.72 -5.16
C PRO A 69 -5.88 -18.71 -4.83
N LEU A 70 -6.04 -17.68 -5.66
CA LEU A 70 -6.93 -16.53 -5.40
C LEU A 70 -8.41 -16.92 -5.22
N SER A 71 -8.92 -17.88 -6.00
CA SER A 71 -10.32 -18.33 -5.85
C SER A 71 -10.57 -19.01 -4.51
N LEU A 72 -9.61 -19.81 -4.01
CA LEU A 72 -9.73 -20.47 -2.70
C LEU A 72 -9.66 -19.46 -1.55
N LEU A 73 -8.82 -18.43 -1.69
CA LEU A 73 -8.77 -17.29 -0.76
C LEU A 73 -10.10 -16.53 -0.74
N GLN A 74 -10.70 -16.30 -1.91
CA GLN A 74 -11.98 -15.61 -2.04
C GLN A 74 -13.12 -16.41 -1.41
N GLU A 75 -13.17 -17.72 -1.64
CA GLU A 75 -14.20 -18.59 -1.05
C GLU A 75 -14.07 -18.67 0.48
N TYR A 76 -12.84 -18.75 1.00
CA TYR A 76 -12.61 -18.95 2.44
C TYR A 76 -12.66 -17.64 3.26
N PHE A 77 -12.03 -16.57 2.78
CA PHE A 77 -11.91 -15.31 3.52
C PHE A 77 -12.82 -14.19 2.99
N GLY A 78 -13.42 -14.37 1.83
CA GLY A 78 -14.20 -13.35 1.14
C GLY A 78 -13.37 -12.46 0.22
N GLU A 79 -14.08 -11.66 -0.56
CA GLU A 79 -13.55 -10.86 -1.65
C GLU A 79 -12.53 -9.81 -1.21
N LYS A 80 -12.71 -9.19 -0.04
CA LYS A 80 -11.81 -8.11 0.43
C LYS A 80 -10.39 -8.59 0.67
N ILE A 81 -10.26 -9.74 1.34
CA ILE A 81 -8.97 -10.34 1.65
C ILE A 81 -8.35 -10.93 0.38
N ALA A 82 -9.17 -11.54 -0.48
CA ALA A 82 -8.69 -12.06 -1.77
C ALA A 82 -8.14 -10.96 -2.68
N PHE A 83 -8.79 -9.79 -2.78
CA PHE A 83 -8.27 -8.66 -3.55
C PHE A 83 -6.96 -8.12 -3.01
N TYR A 84 -6.80 -8.07 -1.68
CA TYR A 84 -5.54 -7.67 -1.06
C TYR A 84 -4.39 -8.59 -1.50
N PHE A 85 -4.59 -9.90 -1.43
CA PHE A 85 -3.57 -10.87 -1.85
C PHE A 85 -3.35 -10.87 -3.37
N ALA A 86 -4.41 -10.73 -4.17
CA ALA A 86 -4.30 -10.56 -5.61
C ALA A 86 -3.48 -9.32 -6.00
N TYR A 87 -3.68 -8.20 -5.30
CA TYR A 87 -2.90 -6.98 -5.50
C TYR A 87 -1.45 -7.19 -5.09
N SER A 88 -1.22 -7.80 -3.92
CA SER A 88 0.12 -8.07 -3.42
C SER A 88 0.91 -8.96 -4.39
N GLU A 89 0.33 -10.03 -4.90
CA GLU A 89 0.97 -10.88 -5.91
C GLU A 89 1.30 -10.09 -7.18
N PHE A 90 0.32 -9.33 -7.70
CA PHE A 90 0.50 -8.51 -8.90
C PHE A 90 1.61 -7.46 -8.73
N PHE A 91 1.63 -6.80 -7.57
CA PHE A 91 2.63 -5.80 -7.21
C PHE A 91 4.03 -6.40 -7.07
N ASN A 92 4.18 -7.54 -6.40
CA ASN A 92 5.47 -8.22 -6.28
C ASN A 92 6.01 -8.66 -7.64
N ARG A 93 5.17 -9.20 -8.54
CA ARG A 93 5.57 -9.53 -9.91
C ARG A 93 6.01 -8.30 -10.69
N ALA A 94 5.31 -7.18 -10.56
CA ALA A 94 5.70 -5.93 -11.18
C ALA A 94 7.04 -5.39 -10.63
N LEU A 95 7.28 -5.53 -9.32
CA LEU A 95 8.54 -5.15 -8.69
C LEU A 95 9.72 -6.00 -9.17
N ILE A 96 9.53 -7.29 -9.46
CA ILE A 96 10.58 -8.14 -10.04
C ILE A 96 11.06 -7.56 -11.37
N ILE A 97 10.13 -7.12 -12.23
CA ILE A 97 10.46 -6.48 -13.51
C ILE A 97 11.19 -5.16 -13.28
N CYS A 98 10.73 -4.33 -12.33
CA CYS A 98 11.44 -3.09 -11.95
C CYS A 98 12.85 -3.35 -11.43
N ALA A 99 13.01 -4.36 -10.56
CA ALA A 99 14.28 -4.69 -9.94
C ALA A 99 15.27 -5.20 -10.99
N ALA A 100 14.82 -6.04 -11.93
CA ALA A 100 15.64 -6.50 -13.04
C ALA A 100 16.10 -5.32 -13.93
N ALA A 101 15.17 -4.41 -14.28
CA ALA A 101 15.51 -3.20 -15.04
C ALA A 101 16.50 -2.30 -14.26
N GLY A 102 16.28 -2.08 -12.97
CA GLY A 102 17.16 -1.27 -12.12
C GLY A 102 18.56 -1.88 -11.97
N ALA A 103 18.66 -3.20 -11.78
CA ALA A 103 19.92 -3.91 -11.73
C ALA A 103 20.66 -3.83 -13.07
N PHE A 104 19.95 -3.95 -14.18
CA PHE A 104 20.52 -3.80 -15.53
C PHE A 104 21.05 -2.39 -15.77
N MET A 105 20.28 -1.35 -15.45
CA MET A 105 20.72 0.04 -15.59
C MET A 105 21.89 0.37 -14.65
N THR A 106 21.91 -0.22 -13.45
CA THR A 106 23.04 -0.14 -12.50
C THR A 106 24.30 -0.78 -13.07
N TYR A 107 24.18 -1.94 -13.70
CA TYR A 107 25.29 -2.59 -14.38
C TYR A 107 25.84 -1.73 -15.53
N LEU A 108 24.97 -1.13 -16.34
CA LEU A 108 25.39 -0.20 -17.40
C LEU A 108 26.06 1.06 -16.84
N ALA A 109 25.51 1.63 -15.76
CA ALA A 109 26.11 2.77 -15.06
C ALA A 109 27.50 2.43 -14.49
N TYR A 110 27.70 1.21 -14.00
CA TYR A 110 29.01 0.74 -13.54
C TYR A 110 30.01 0.67 -14.71
N GLN A 111 29.62 0.10 -15.85
CA GLN A 111 30.46 0.03 -17.05
C GLN A 111 30.86 1.42 -17.57
N GLU A 112 29.92 2.36 -17.64
CA GLU A 112 30.16 3.75 -18.05
C GLU A 112 31.15 4.46 -17.10
N ASN A 113 31.02 4.22 -15.80
CA ASN A 113 31.92 4.77 -14.79
C ASN A 113 33.35 4.24 -14.88
N THR A 114 33.53 2.98 -15.30
CA THR A 114 34.87 2.40 -15.54
C THR A 114 35.48 2.82 -16.88
N ALA A 115 34.68 3.38 -17.79
CA ALA A 115 35.18 3.88 -19.06
C ALA A 115 36.03 5.15 -18.87
N LEU A 116 36.93 5.44 -19.81
CA LEU A 116 37.86 6.59 -19.78
C LEU A 116 37.14 7.92 -19.45
N TRP A 117 35.98 8.17 -20.04
CA TRP A 117 35.21 9.39 -19.80
C TRP A 117 34.64 9.47 -18.38
N GLY A 118 34.11 8.37 -17.85
CA GLY A 118 33.66 8.28 -16.45
C GLY A 118 34.82 8.46 -15.47
N PHE A 119 35.97 7.87 -15.77
CA PHE A 119 37.20 8.02 -15.00
C PHE A 119 37.68 9.49 -14.94
N PHE A 120 37.74 10.20 -16.07
CA PHE A 120 38.16 11.61 -16.08
C PHE A 120 37.17 12.52 -15.34
N LYS A 121 35.85 12.28 -15.47
CA LYS A 121 34.82 13.03 -14.74
C LYS A 121 34.96 12.84 -13.22
N ARG A 122 35.28 11.62 -12.77
CA ARG A 122 35.42 11.28 -11.35
C ARG A 122 36.70 11.85 -10.75
N ARG A 123 37.83 11.73 -11.47
CA ARG A 123 39.14 12.19 -11.01
C ARG A 123 39.17 13.68 -10.63
N GLY A 124 38.53 14.57 -11.40
CA GLY A 124 38.60 16.02 -11.13
C GLY A 124 38.00 16.42 -9.77
N LEU A 125 36.93 15.76 -9.34
CA LEU A 125 36.27 16.01 -8.05
C LEU A 125 36.88 15.16 -6.93
N GLU A 126 37.30 13.93 -7.21
CA GLU A 126 38.06 13.13 -6.24
C GLU A 126 39.39 13.80 -5.88
N GLU A 127 40.06 14.44 -6.84
CA GLU A 127 41.28 15.20 -6.57
C GLU A 127 41.04 16.35 -5.60
N THR A 128 39.92 17.05 -5.69
CA THR A 128 39.62 18.21 -4.84
C THR A 128 39.11 17.85 -3.44
N PHE A 129 38.38 16.73 -3.29
CA PHE A 129 37.75 16.37 -2.01
C PHE A 129 38.33 15.12 -1.33
N CYS A 130 38.98 14.21 -2.05
CA CYS A 130 39.34 12.89 -1.53
C CYS A 130 40.85 12.58 -1.56
N ILE A 131 41.54 12.96 -2.64
CA ILE A 131 42.92 12.50 -2.93
C ILE A 131 43.96 13.51 -2.44
N THR A 132 43.74 14.81 -2.64
CA THR A 132 44.75 15.81 -2.25
C THR A 132 44.86 15.95 -0.72
N PRO A 133 46.08 16.07 -0.16
CA PRO A 133 46.27 16.32 1.27
C PRO A 133 45.60 17.61 1.72
N SER A 134 45.44 18.58 0.81
CA SER A 134 44.73 19.83 1.04
C SER A 134 43.27 19.61 1.45
N ALA A 135 42.62 18.52 1.04
CA ALA A 135 41.22 18.25 1.37
C ALA A 135 40.96 18.04 2.89
N ARG A 136 42.00 17.64 3.66
CA ARG A 136 41.93 17.58 5.12
C ARG A 136 42.17 18.93 5.79
N ASN A 137 42.81 19.86 5.09
CA ASN A 137 43.09 21.21 5.59
C ASN A 137 42.07 22.24 5.09
N THR A 138 41.23 21.87 4.11
CA THR A 138 40.15 22.70 3.59
C THR A 138 38.88 22.43 4.40
N HIS A 139 38.44 23.44 5.16
CA HIS A 139 37.19 23.39 5.91
C HIS A 139 36.03 23.95 5.08
N LEU A 140 34.90 23.23 5.09
CA LEU A 140 33.66 23.64 4.45
C LEU A 140 32.77 24.41 5.42
N CYS A 141 32.06 25.41 4.90
CA CYS A 141 31.10 26.17 5.67
C CYS A 141 29.95 25.27 6.17
N PRO A 142 29.56 25.38 7.45
CA PRO A 142 28.39 24.69 7.96
C PRO A 142 27.11 25.27 7.33
N ARG A 143 26.06 24.46 7.29
CA ARG A 143 24.76 24.85 6.73
C ARG A 143 23.95 25.76 7.68
N CYS A 144 24.38 25.86 8.93
CA CYS A 144 23.71 26.59 10.00
C CYS A 144 24.41 27.93 10.24
N ARG A 145 23.66 28.91 10.75
CA ARG A 145 24.20 30.23 11.15
C ARG A 145 24.86 30.18 12.54
N ASP A 146 24.41 29.29 13.42
CA ASP A 146 24.99 29.08 14.75
C ASP A 146 26.13 28.06 14.68
N PHE A 147 27.36 28.55 14.83
CA PHE A 147 28.58 27.77 14.66
C PHE A 147 28.89 26.83 15.84
N ASP A 148 28.29 27.07 17.00
CA ASP A 148 28.47 26.22 18.19
C ASP A 148 27.71 24.90 18.08
N LEU A 149 26.57 24.89 17.39
CA LEU A 149 25.80 23.66 17.12
C LEU A 149 26.24 22.95 15.82
N CYS A 150 26.73 23.69 14.83
CA CYS A 150 27.18 23.16 13.54
C CYS A 150 28.60 23.65 13.24
N PRO A 151 29.64 22.92 13.69
CA PRO A 151 31.02 23.31 13.44
C PRO A 151 31.39 23.12 11.97
N PHE A 152 32.47 23.79 11.57
CA PHE A 152 33.12 23.55 10.28
C PHE A 152 33.58 22.10 10.19
N TYR A 153 33.44 21.51 9.01
CA TYR A 153 33.83 20.12 8.75
C TYR A 153 34.82 20.07 7.59
N GLU A 154 35.73 19.09 7.63
CA GLU A 154 36.75 18.91 6.60
C GLU A 154 36.11 18.47 5.28
N ALA A 155 36.61 18.98 4.16
CA ALA A 155 36.14 18.62 2.83
C ALA A 155 36.24 17.09 2.58
N TYR A 156 37.26 16.44 3.16
CA TYR A 156 37.44 14.99 3.10
C TYR A 156 36.25 14.18 3.63
N THR A 157 35.52 14.69 4.64
CA THR A 157 34.36 13.97 5.21
C THR A 157 33.18 13.83 4.22
N ALA A 158 33.11 14.70 3.21
CA ALA A 158 32.10 14.63 2.15
C ALA A 158 32.44 13.61 1.05
N CYS A 159 33.63 12.99 1.09
CA CYS A 159 34.10 12.09 0.04
C CYS A 159 33.15 10.92 -0.24
N ASN A 160 32.59 10.29 0.80
CA ASN A 160 31.61 9.20 0.63
C ASN A 160 30.32 9.65 -0.07
N GLN A 161 29.85 10.87 0.21
CA GLN A 161 28.66 11.43 -0.44
C GLN A 161 28.92 11.71 -1.92
N LEU A 162 30.13 12.15 -2.27
CA LEU A 162 30.54 12.37 -3.64
C LEU A 162 30.54 11.06 -4.45
N TYR A 163 31.07 9.97 -3.91
CA TYR A 163 31.04 8.67 -4.59
C TYR A 163 29.62 8.16 -4.88
N LEU A 164 28.69 8.37 -3.94
CA LEU A 164 27.28 8.04 -4.15
C LEU A 164 26.65 8.91 -5.24
N ASN A 165 26.93 10.22 -5.22
CA ASN A 165 26.42 11.13 -6.25
C ASN A 165 26.96 10.79 -7.64
N PHE A 166 28.24 10.42 -7.77
CA PHE A 166 28.79 9.98 -9.06
C PHE A 166 28.08 8.78 -9.65
N PHE A 167 27.67 7.84 -8.80
CA PHE A 167 26.92 6.67 -9.25
C PHE A 167 25.49 7.06 -9.70
N ILE A 168 24.83 7.93 -8.92
CA ILE A 168 23.43 8.36 -9.17
C ILE A 168 23.32 9.32 -10.37
N GLU A 169 24.31 10.18 -10.61
CA GLU A 169 24.31 11.21 -11.67
C GLU A 169 24.73 10.67 -13.05
N THR A 170 24.62 9.37 -13.28
CA THR A 170 24.87 8.77 -14.60
C THR A 170 23.64 8.91 -15.50
N THR A 171 23.87 9.04 -16.81
CA THR A 171 22.78 9.11 -17.81
C THR A 171 21.86 7.88 -17.72
N ASN A 172 22.43 6.72 -17.36
CA ASN A 172 21.69 5.48 -17.15
C ASN A 172 20.67 5.56 -16.00
N MET A 173 21.00 6.24 -14.89
CA MET A 173 20.04 6.43 -13.79
C MET A 173 18.92 7.41 -14.15
N VAL A 174 19.21 8.42 -14.97
CA VAL A 174 18.18 9.31 -15.53
C VAL A 174 17.22 8.51 -16.42
N ASN A 175 17.73 7.64 -17.28
CA ASN A 175 16.90 6.76 -18.11
C ASN A 175 16.03 5.80 -17.26
N PHE A 176 16.56 5.31 -16.14
CA PHE A 176 15.78 4.50 -15.20
C PHE A 176 14.63 5.28 -14.55
N SER A 177 14.82 6.57 -14.23
CA SER A 177 13.75 7.42 -13.70
C SER A 177 12.58 7.58 -14.68
N LEU A 178 12.88 7.76 -15.98
CA LEU A 178 11.86 7.80 -17.04
C LEU A 178 11.12 6.46 -17.16
N PHE A 179 11.86 5.35 -17.07
CA PHE A 179 11.28 4.01 -17.06
C PHE A 179 10.30 3.83 -15.90
N ILE A 180 10.63 4.25 -14.67
CA ILE A 180 9.74 4.11 -13.51
C ILE A 180 8.43 4.90 -13.67
N ILE A 181 8.50 6.10 -14.25
CA ILE A 181 7.30 6.91 -14.51
C ILE A 181 6.38 6.18 -15.49
N VAL A 182 6.91 5.72 -16.63
CA VAL A 182 6.15 4.98 -17.63
C VAL A 182 5.62 3.68 -17.04
N TRP A 183 6.46 2.92 -16.36
CA TRP A 183 6.10 1.66 -15.74
C TRP A 183 5.01 1.82 -14.68
N GLY A 184 5.04 2.88 -13.87
CA GLY A 184 4.00 3.18 -12.88
C GLY A 184 2.62 3.36 -13.53
N THR A 185 2.56 4.04 -14.68
CA THR A 185 1.29 4.19 -15.42
C THR A 185 0.80 2.87 -16.02
N ILE A 186 1.71 2.07 -16.59
CA ILE A 186 1.40 0.73 -17.11
C ILE A 186 0.90 -0.18 -15.98
N PHE A 187 1.57 -0.15 -14.83
CA PHE A 187 1.19 -0.93 -13.65
C PHE A 187 -0.24 -0.63 -13.19
N VAL A 188 -0.59 0.65 -13.02
CA VAL A 188 -1.95 1.03 -12.58
C VAL A 188 -3.01 0.62 -13.60
N THR A 189 -2.72 0.78 -14.90
CA THR A 189 -3.68 0.41 -15.95
C THR A 189 -3.88 -1.11 -16.04
N LEU A 190 -2.81 -1.89 -15.94
CA LEU A 190 -2.88 -3.35 -15.89
C LEU A 190 -3.58 -3.84 -14.62
N TRP A 191 -3.33 -3.23 -13.47
CA TRP A 191 -4.03 -3.55 -12.23
C TRP A 191 -5.53 -3.31 -12.38
N ARG A 192 -5.96 -2.16 -12.90
CA ARG A 192 -7.39 -1.88 -13.15
C ARG A 192 -8.04 -2.94 -14.05
N ARG A 193 -7.34 -3.39 -15.10
CA ARG A 193 -7.84 -4.48 -15.96
C ARG A 193 -7.98 -5.80 -15.18
N ARG A 194 -6.99 -6.12 -14.35
CA ARG A 194 -7.00 -7.33 -13.51
C ARG A 194 -8.10 -7.27 -12.45
N GLU A 195 -8.30 -6.12 -11.83
CA GLU A 195 -9.36 -5.86 -10.86
C GLU A 195 -10.74 -6.08 -11.47
N CYS A 196 -11.01 -5.50 -12.65
CA CYS A 196 -12.27 -5.74 -13.36
C CYS A 196 -12.47 -7.22 -13.72
N TYR A 197 -11.42 -7.91 -14.16
CA TYR A 197 -11.49 -9.34 -14.47
C TYR A 197 -11.83 -10.17 -13.22
N LEU A 198 -11.18 -9.91 -12.09
CA LEU A 198 -11.45 -10.61 -10.83
C LEU A 198 -12.84 -10.27 -10.28
N SER A 199 -13.27 -9.01 -10.39
CA SER A 199 -14.62 -8.59 -10.02
C SER A 199 -15.69 -9.30 -10.83
N TRP A 200 -15.47 -9.50 -12.13
CA TRP A 200 -16.37 -10.27 -12.98
C TRP A 200 -16.33 -11.76 -12.64
N LEU A 201 -15.13 -12.34 -12.48
CA LEU A 201 -14.94 -13.76 -12.17
C LEU A 201 -15.59 -14.16 -10.84
N TRP A 202 -15.58 -13.26 -9.86
CA TRP A 202 -16.17 -13.47 -8.54
C TRP A 202 -17.59 -12.90 -8.43
N GLU A 203 -18.20 -12.48 -9.54
CA GLU A 203 -19.58 -11.98 -9.63
C GLU A 203 -19.90 -10.87 -8.60
N LEU A 204 -18.94 -9.99 -8.35
CA LEU A 204 -19.08 -8.97 -7.32
C LEU A 204 -20.00 -7.85 -7.78
N ASN A 205 -21.05 -7.63 -6.99
CA ASN A 205 -22.01 -6.58 -7.26
C ASN A 205 -21.56 -5.26 -6.62
N MET A 206 -20.90 -4.42 -7.41
CA MET A 206 -20.29 -3.16 -6.96
C MET A 206 -21.34 -2.10 -6.52
N ASP A 207 -22.60 -2.28 -6.91
CA ASP A 207 -23.70 -1.34 -6.66
C ASP A 207 -24.47 -1.59 -5.33
N GLY A 208 -23.87 -2.38 -4.42
CA GLY A 208 -24.49 -2.71 -3.14
C GLY A 208 -24.88 -1.48 -2.32
N ALA A 209 -26.09 -1.49 -1.75
CA ALA A 209 -26.59 -0.41 -0.90
C ALA A 209 -25.66 -0.17 0.30
N HIS A 210 -25.02 0.99 0.35
CA HIS A 210 -24.15 1.37 1.47
C HIS A 210 -24.95 1.48 2.77
N VAL A 211 -24.55 0.69 3.79
CA VAL A 211 -25.06 0.81 5.16
C VAL A 211 -24.40 2.03 5.82
N THR A 212 -25.15 2.79 6.61
CA THR A 212 -24.58 3.91 7.36
C THR A 212 -23.56 3.41 8.38
N ARG A 213 -22.35 3.99 8.37
CA ARG A 213 -21.27 3.63 9.30
C ARG A 213 -21.78 3.69 10.76
N PRO A 214 -21.50 2.71 11.63
CA PRO A 214 -22.01 2.69 13.01
C PRO A 214 -21.68 3.94 13.83
N GLY A 215 -20.45 4.46 13.66
CA GLY A 215 -20.00 5.67 14.36
C GLY A 215 -20.68 6.96 13.89
N TYR A 216 -21.45 6.93 12.79
CA TYR A 216 -22.19 8.09 12.32
C TYR A 216 -23.42 8.33 13.20
N LYS A 217 -23.33 9.37 14.03
CA LYS A 217 -24.44 9.81 14.90
C LYS A 217 -25.34 10.78 14.13
N ILE A 218 -26.58 10.36 13.90
CA ILE A 218 -27.59 11.19 13.28
C ILE A 218 -28.08 12.27 14.26
N ASN A 219 -28.22 13.51 13.76
CA ASN A 219 -28.92 14.57 14.49
C ASN A 219 -30.44 14.36 14.40
N LEU A 220 -31.08 14.07 15.53
CA LEU A 220 -32.52 13.80 15.61
C LEU A 220 -33.38 14.96 15.07
N LYS A 221 -32.88 16.21 15.12
CA LYS A 221 -33.62 17.40 14.66
C LYS A 221 -33.75 17.51 13.14
N SER A 222 -32.87 16.86 12.37
CA SER A 222 -32.85 16.93 10.89
C SER A 222 -33.40 15.68 10.19
N ILE A 223 -34.04 14.78 10.94
CA ILE A 223 -34.54 13.51 10.41
C ILE A 223 -35.81 13.74 9.57
N ARG A 224 -35.85 13.09 8.41
CA ARG A 224 -37.05 13.00 7.56
C ARG A 224 -37.25 11.56 7.09
N ARG A 225 -38.50 11.14 6.91
CA ARG A 225 -38.80 9.80 6.40
C ARG A 225 -38.43 9.72 4.92
N SER A 226 -37.63 8.72 4.55
CA SER A 226 -37.29 8.48 3.14
C SER A 226 -38.53 8.04 2.36
N LYS A 227 -38.76 8.66 1.20
CA LYS A 227 -39.89 8.30 0.31
C LYS A 227 -39.73 6.93 -0.35
N VAL A 228 -38.50 6.42 -0.46
CA VAL A 228 -38.19 5.16 -1.14
C VAL A 228 -38.14 4.00 -0.15
N THR A 229 -37.40 4.17 0.95
CA THR A 229 -37.17 3.08 1.92
C THR A 229 -38.14 3.10 3.10
N GLY A 230 -38.85 4.20 3.32
CA GLY A 230 -39.75 4.37 4.48
C GLY A 230 -39.02 4.52 5.83
N ILE A 231 -37.69 4.44 5.86
CA ILE A 231 -36.86 4.56 7.06
C ILE A 231 -36.60 6.05 7.35
N LEU A 232 -36.53 6.41 8.63
CA LEU A 232 -36.15 7.74 9.09
C LEU A 232 -34.67 8.02 8.79
N ARG A 233 -34.40 8.84 7.76
CA ARG A 233 -33.05 9.22 7.33
C ARG A 233 -32.72 10.67 7.67
N SER A 234 -31.45 10.95 7.96
CA SER A 234 -30.98 12.34 8.05
C SER A 234 -30.45 12.84 6.72
N TYR A 235 -31.02 13.95 6.26
CA TYR A 235 -30.55 14.64 5.06
C TYR A 235 -29.67 15.82 5.50
N GLU A 236 -28.38 15.73 5.21
CA GLU A 236 -27.49 16.87 5.39
C GLU A 236 -27.73 17.92 4.30
N SER A 237 -27.64 19.21 4.67
CA SER A 237 -27.72 20.29 3.71
C SER A 237 -26.48 20.32 2.82
N VAL A 238 -26.69 20.50 1.51
CA VAL A 238 -25.62 20.56 0.51
C VAL A 238 -24.58 21.63 0.86
N GLY A 239 -25.02 22.79 1.37
CA GLY A 239 -24.12 23.87 1.81
C GLY A 239 -23.17 23.46 2.94
N ARG A 240 -23.60 22.59 3.87
CA ARG A 240 -22.74 22.08 4.94
C ARG A 240 -21.68 21.11 4.42
N LYS A 241 -22.02 20.27 3.44
CA LYS A 241 -21.04 19.39 2.75
C LYS A 241 -19.98 20.21 2.02
N ILE A 242 -20.41 21.24 1.29
CA ILE A 242 -19.50 22.16 0.59
C ILE A 242 -18.53 22.82 1.58
N LEU A 243 -19.03 23.35 2.70
CA LEU A 243 -18.19 23.95 3.74
C LEU A 243 -17.15 22.97 4.31
N LEU A 244 -17.54 21.71 4.54
CA LEU A 244 -16.62 20.68 5.05
C LEU A 244 -15.54 20.31 4.03
N ILE A 245 -15.89 20.24 2.75
CA ILE A 245 -14.93 20.01 1.66
C ILE A 245 -13.93 21.18 1.59
N PHE A 246 -14.40 22.43 1.61
CA PHE A 246 -13.52 23.60 1.64
C PHE A 246 -12.57 23.60 2.84
N LYS A 247 -13.07 23.23 4.03
CA LYS A 247 -12.21 23.09 5.22
C LYS A 247 -11.15 22.00 5.05
N ALA A 248 -11.50 20.85 4.48
CA ALA A 248 -10.55 19.76 4.25
C ALA A 248 -9.46 20.15 3.24
N ILE A 249 -9.84 20.83 2.14
CA ILE A 249 -8.90 21.36 1.15
C ILE A 249 -7.97 22.40 1.78
N PHE A 250 -8.51 23.33 2.55
CA PHE A 250 -7.73 24.36 3.23
C PHE A 250 -6.68 23.76 4.20
N ILE A 251 -7.05 22.70 4.92
CA ILE A 251 -6.11 21.98 5.81
C ILE A 251 -5.01 21.28 4.99
N LEU A 252 -5.35 20.64 3.86
CA LEU A 252 -4.37 20.00 2.98
C LEU A 252 -3.41 20.99 2.31
N CYS A 253 -3.82 22.24 2.08
CA CYS A 253 -2.97 23.29 1.54
C CYS A 253 -2.09 23.99 2.60
N LEU A 254 -2.32 23.74 3.89
CA LEU A 254 -1.52 24.28 4.99
C LEU A 254 -0.35 23.37 5.41
N PHE A 255 -0.25 22.19 4.81
CA PHE A 255 0.89 21.27 4.92
C PHE A 255 1.65 21.23 3.58
#